data_AF-A0AAX2KW97-F1
#
_entry.id   AF-A0AAX2KW97-F1
#
_cell.length_a   1.000
_cell.length_b   1.000
_cell.length_c   1.000
_cell.angle_alpha   90.00
_cell.angle_beta   90.00
_cell.angle_gamma   90.00
#
_symmetry.space_group_name_H-M   'P 1'
#
loop_
_entity.id
_entity.type
_entity.pdbx_description
1 polymer ?
#
loop_
_entity_poly.entity_id
_entity_poly.type
_entity_poly.pdbx_seq_one_letter_code
_entity_poly.pdbx_strand_id
1 'polypeptide(L)'
;MDINELEKIVRGLAEEQIPVLGVVGVVGSTEEGAVDSIDKIIALRDELMKDGIYYYVHVDAAYGGYGRAIFLDEDNNFILTKIYKMFTKNTGLQREKRTHFKRSV
;
A
#
# COMPACT_ATOMS: atom_id res chain seq x y z
N MET A 1 -9.52 2.11 -5.23
CA MET A 1 -9.91 0.73 -4.93
C MET A 1 -10.49 0.65 -3.53
N ASP A 2 -11.64 -0.01 -3.36
CA ASP A 2 -12.21 -0.32 -2.05
C ASP A 2 -11.65 -1.67 -1.56
N ILE A 3 -11.06 -1.67 -0.37
CA ILE A 3 -10.39 -2.85 0.20
C ILE A 3 -11.39 -3.86 0.75
N ASN A 4 -12.55 -3.40 1.26
CA ASN A 4 -13.58 -4.30 1.79
C ASN A 4 -14.24 -5.08 0.65
N GLU A 5 -14.51 -4.42 -0.47
CA GLU A 5 -15.05 -5.10 -1.65
C GLU A 5 -14.00 -6.02 -2.29
N LEU A 6 -12.72 -5.64 -2.31
CA LEU A 6 -11.64 -6.54 -2.73
C LEU A 6 -11.60 -7.81 -1.88
N GLU A 7 -11.62 -7.68 -0.55
CA GLU A 7 -11.64 -8.83 0.37
C GLU A 7 -12.84 -9.74 0.10
N LYS A 8 -14.03 -9.16 -0.01
CA LYS A 8 -15.27 -9.90 -0.28
C LYS A 8 -15.17 -10.71 -1.58
N ILE A 9 -14.67 -10.12 -2.65
CA ILE A 9 -14.50 -10.80 -3.95
C ILE A 9 -13.49 -11.93 -3.82
N VAL A 10 -12.32 -11.67 -3.22
CA VAL A 10 -11.24 -12.67 -3.10
C VAL A 10 -11.70 -13.86 -2.25
N ARG A 11 -12.38 -13.61 -1.12
CA ARG A 11 -12.93 -14.68 -0.27
C ARG A 11 -14.02 -15.47 -1.00
N GLY A 12 -14.93 -14.80 -1.71
CA GLY A 12 -15.97 -15.47 -2.50
C GLY A 12 -15.38 -16.40 -3.58
N LEU A 13 -14.36 -15.94 -4.32
CA LEU A 13 -13.67 -16.79 -5.30
C LEU A 13 -12.97 -17.98 -4.64
N ALA A 14 -12.36 -17.80 -3.46
CA ALA A 14 -11.73 -18.88 -2.72
C ALA A 14 -12.73 -19.93 -2.23
N GLU A 15 -13.93 -19.53 -1.79
CA GLU A 15 -15.03 -20.44 -1.44
C GLU A 15 -15.43 -21.32 -2.62
N GLU A 16 -15.43 -20.77 -3.83
CA GLU A 16 -15.68 -21.48 -5.09
C GLU A 16 -14.46 -22.27 -5.62
N GLN A 17 -13.35 -22.30 -4.89
CA GLN A 17 -12.08 -22.93 -5.29
C GLN A 17 -11.50 -22.34 -6.59
N ILE A 18 -11.79 -21.07 -6.86
CA ILE A 18 -11.26 -20.32 -8.00
C ILE A 18 -10.04 -19.51 -7.53
N PRO A 19 -8.82 -19.80 -7.99
CA PRO A 19 -7.64 -19.07 -7.57
C PRO A 19 -7.61 -17.65 -8.16
N VAL A 20 -7.23 -16.68 -7.34
CA VAL A 20 -6.96 -15.31 -7.80
C VAL A 20 -5.51 -15.25 -8.28
N LEU A 21 -5.32 -15.13 -9.60
CA LEU A 21 -3.97 -15.04 -10.17
C LEU A 21 -3.21 -13.81 -9.64
N GLY A 22 -3.89 -12.66 -9.58
CA GLY A 22 -3.29 -11.43 -9.08
C GLY A 22 -4.28 -10.29 -8.92
N VAL A 23 -3.86 -9.28 -8.15
CA VAL A 23 -4.53 -8.01 -7.92
C VAL A 23 -3.66 -6.89 -8.45
N VAL A 24 -4.28 -5.93 -9.14
CA VAL A 24 -3.60 -4.73 -9.66
C VAL A 24 -4.01 -3.52 -8.85
N GLY A 25 -3.05 -2.87 -8.17
CA GLY A 25 -3.27 -1.57 -7.54
C GLY A 25 -2.73 -0.45 -8.44
N VAL A 26 -3.48 0.65 -8.59
CA VAL A 26 -3.12 1.75 -9.48
C VAL A 26 -2.53 2.92 -8.71
N VAL A 27 -1.37 3.43 -9.14
CA VAL A 27 -0.70 4.61 -8.59
C VAL A 27 -0.65 5.67 -9.69
N GLY A 28 -1.65 6.55 -9.68
CA GLY A 28 -1.91 7.54 -10.71
C GLY A 28 -2.94 7.04 -11.71
N SER A 29 -4.23 7.04 -11.34
CA SER A 29 -5.34 6.75 -12.27
C SER A 29 -5.33 7.72 -13.45
N THR A 30 -5.80 7.24 -14.61
CA THR A 30 -5.70 7.98 -15.87
C THR A 30 -6.44 9.32 -15.84
N GLU A 31 -7.62 9.38 -15.23
CA GLU A 31 -8.50 10.55 -15.28
C GLU A 31 -8.32 11.48 -14.07
N GLU A 32 -8.07 10.93 -12.88
CA GLU A 32 -8.02 11.72 -11.63
C GLU A 32 -6.64 11.73 -10.95
N GLY A 33 -5.68 10.94 -11.44
CA GLY A 33 -4.37 10.78 -10.78
C GLY A 33 -4.47 10.12 -9.40
N ALA A 34 -5.54 9.37 -9.14
CA ALA A 34 -5.77 8.75 -7.84
C ALA A 34 -4.73 7.67 -7.53
N VAL A 35 -4.45 7.48 -6.23
CA VAL A 35 -3.51 6.48 -5.73
C VAL A 35 -4.28 5.49 -4.87
N ASP A 36 -4.34 4.24 -5.30
CA ASP A 36 -4.88 3.15 -4.49
C ASP A 36 -4.05 2.93 -3.23
N SER A 37 -4.70 2.48 -2.15
CA SER A 37 -4.02 2.14 -0.90
C SER A 37 -3.25 0.82 -1.03
N ILE A 38 -2.10 0.84 -1.70
CA ILE A 38 -1.25 -0.35 -1.93
C ILE A 38 -0.84 -1.00 -0.61
N ASP A 39 -0.58 -0.20 0.43
CA ASP A 39 -0.29 -0.68 1.78
C ASP A 39 -1.41 -1.58 2.33
N LYS A 40 -2.67 -1.21 2.10
CA LYS A 40 -3.82 -2.01 2.52
C LYS A 40 -4.04 -3.26 1.66
N ILE A 41 -3.72 -3.21 0.37
CA ILE A 41 -3.77 -4.40 -0.51
C ILE A 41 -2.75 -5.44 -0.01
N ILE A 42 -1.52 -5.01 0.32
CA ILE A 42 -0.50 -5.90 0.86
C ILE A 42 -0.91 -6.44 2.24
N ALA A 43 -1.41 -5.59 3.13
CA ALA A 43 -1.88 -6.02 4.44
C ALA A 43 -3.01 -7.06 4.33
N LEU A 44 -3.97 -6.84 3.43
CA LEU A 44 -5.04 -7.79 3.17
C LEU A 44 -4.49 -9.13 2.65
N ARG A 45 -3.55 -9.11 1.69
CA ARG A 45 -2.91 -10.35 1.22
C ARG A 45 -2.25 -11.10 2.36
N ASP A 46 -1.48 -10.40 3.20
CA ASP A 46 -0.75 -11.02 4.31
C ASP A 46 -1.70 -11.60 5.38
N GLU A 47 -2.88 -10.99 5.59
CA GLU A 47 -3.96 -11.56 6.41
C GLU A 47 -4.58 -12.80 5.75
N LEU A 48 -4.94 -12.73 4.47
CA LEU A 48 -5.56 -13.83 3.73
C LEU A 48 -4.65 -15.03 3.54
N MET A 49 -3.32 -14.82 3.53
CA MET A 49 -2.35 -15.91 3.52
C MET A 49 -2.48 -16.84 4.73
N LYS A 50 -2.96 -16.34 5.87
CA LYS A 50 -3.22 -17.15 7.07
C LYS A 50 -4.38 -18.14 6.84
N ASP A 51 -5.28 -17.80 5.92
CA ASP A 51 -6.40 -18.63 5.49
C ASP A 51 -6.07 -19.49 4.25
N GLY A 52 -4.80 -19.51 3.82
CA GLY A 52 -4.35 -20.27 2.64
C GLY A 52 -4.66 -19.59 1.29
N ILE A 53 -5.10 -18.34 1.30
CA ILE A 53 -5.42 -17.58 0.08
C ILE A 53 -4.24 -16.66 -0.26
N TYR A 54 -3.76 -16.73 -1.50
CA TYR A 54 -2.69 -15.87 -1.99
C TYR A 54 -3.01 -15.32 -3.38
N TYR A 55 -2.59 -14.10 -3.65
CA TYR A 55 -2.60 -13.50 -4.97
C TYR A 55 -1.32 -12.71 -5.23
N TYR A 56 -0.85 -12.72 -6.48
CA TYR A 56 0.23 -11.83 -6.92
C TYR A 56 -0.23 -10.36 -6.85
N VAL A 57 0.67 -9.43 -6.55
CA VAL A 57 0.34 -8.00 -6.57
C VAL A 57 1.17 -7.31 -7.63
N HIS A 58 0.48 -6.75 -8.63
CA HIS A 58 1.06 -5.82 -9.59
C HIS A 58 0.68 -4.41 -9.19
N VAL A 59 1.64 -3.49 -9.22
CA VAL A 59 1.37 -2.06 -9.03
C VAL A 59 1.51 -1.39 -10.40
N ASP A 60 0.39 -0.96 -10.97
CA ASP A 60 0.41 -0.12 -12.16
C ASP A 60 0.75 1.31 -11.74
N ALA A 61 2.00 1.68 -11.95
CA ALA A 61 2.51 3.02 -11.68
C ALA A 61 3.02 3.67 -12.98
N ALA A 62 2.35 3.41 -14.12
CA ALA A 62 2.75 4.00 -15.40
C ALA A 62 2.83 5.53 -15.33
N TYR A 63 1.88 6.17 -14.65
CA TYR A 63 1.89 7.62 -14.41
C TYR A 63 2.63 8.01 -13.12
N GLY A 64 2.29 7.39 -11.99
CA GLY A 64 2.80 7.79 -10.67
C GLY A 64 4.18 7.26 -10.28
N GLY A 65 4.81 6.43 -11.10
CA GLY A 65 6.06 5.73 -10.77
C GLY A 65 7.22 6.66 -10.43
N TYR A 66 7.41 7.73 -11.22
CA TYR A 66 8.44 8.74 -10.95
C TYR A 66 8.15 9.55 -9.67
N GLY A 67 6.89 9.63 -9.23
CA GLY A 67 6.52 10.22 -7.94
C GLY A 67 7.21 9.56 -6.75
N ARG A 68 7.63 8.29 -6.88
CA ARG A 68 8.43 7.59 -5.87
C ARG A 68 9.74 8.31 -5.54
N ALA A 69 10.36 9.00 -6.51
CA ALA A 69 11.63 9.69 -6.32
C ALA A 69 11.55 10.83 -5.30
N ILE A 70 10.37 11.44 -5.10
CA ILE A 70 10.14 12.51 -4.12
C ILE A 70 10.40 12.02 -2.68
N PHE A 71 10.26 10.71 -2.44
CA PHE A 71 10.45 10.11 -1.13
C PHE A 71 11.84 9.49 -0.94
N LEU A 72 12.79 9.79 -1.82
CA LEU A 72 14.18 9.31 -1.73
C LEU A 72 15.15 10.48 -1.46
N ASP A 73 16.18 10.26 -0.65
CA ASP A 73 17.32 11.19 -0.57
C ASP A 73 18.35 10.91 -1.68
N GLU A 74 19.42 11.71 -1.70
CA GLU A 74 20.55 11.61 -2.64
C GLU A 74 21.24 10.24 -2.64
N ASP A 75 21.14 9.50 -1.53
CA ASP A 75 21.65 8.14 -1.37
C ASP A 75 20.60 7.06 -1.72
N ASN A 76 19.45 7.45 -2.27
CA ASN A 76 18.30 6.61 -2.58
C ASN A 76 17.63 5.95 -1.35
N ASN A 77 17.81 6.48 -0.14
CA ASN A 77 17.11 6.00 1.03
C ASN A 77 15.72 6.62 1.14
N PHE A 78 14.75 5.83 1.62
CA PHE A 78 13.39 6.32 1.84
C PHE A 78 13.34 7.32 3.02
N ILE A 79 12.90 8.55 2.78
CA ILE A 79 13.01 9.65 3.75
C ILE A 79 11.76 9.92 4.59
N LEU A 80 10.78 9.02 4.61
CA LEU A 80 9.49 9.26 5.29
C LEU A 80 9.65 9.67 6.77
N THR A 81 10.59 9.08 7.49
CA THR A 81 10.86 9.44 8.89
C THR A 81 11.48 10.83 9.04
N LYS A 82 12.35 11.25 8.11
CA LYS A 82 12.92 12.61 8.06
C LYS A 82 11.81 13.63 7.74
N ILE A 83 10.99 13.34 6.73
CA ILE A 83 9.84 14.16 6.33
C ILE A 83 8.87 14.33 7.52
N TYR A 84 8.50 13.24 8.20
CA TYR A 84 7.58 13.29 9.33
C TYR A 84 8.12 14.11 10.50
N LYS A 85 9.41 13.95 10.85
CA LYS A 85 10.08 14.77 11.87
C LYS A 85 10.08 16.26 11.50
N MET A 86 10.28 16.58 10.22
CA MET A 86 10.26 17.95 9.73
C MET A 86 8.86 18.59 9.86
N PHE A 87 7.81 17.86 9.45
CA PHE A 87 6.42 18.33 9.59
C PHE A 87 6.03 18.54 11.06
N THR A 88 6.29 17.56 11.93
CA THR A 88 5.94 17.65 13.36
C THR A 88 6.67 18.78 14.09
N LYS A 89 7.95 19.04 13.74
CA LYS A 89 8.72 20.15 14.32
C LYS A 89 8.22 21.53 13.88
N ASN A 90 7.75 21.65 12.63
CA ASN A 90 7.36 22.94 12.04
C ASN A 90 5.86 23.29 12.19
N THR A 91 5.01 22.32 12.55
CA THR A 91 3.55 22.53 12.62
C THR A 91 2.98 22.49 14.05
N GLY A 92 3.80 22.20 15.06
CA GLY A 92 3.33 22.05 16.44
C GLY A 92 2.42 20.84 16.68
N LEU A 93 2.16 20.00 15.66
CA LEU A 93 1.45 18.73 15.79
C LEU A 93 2.32 17.72 16.56
N GLN A 94 2.20 17.75 17.88
CA GLN A 94 2.50 16.61 18.74
C GLN A 94 1.30 15.66 18.64
N ARG A 95 1.50 14.37 18.31
CA ARG A 95 0.43 13.39 18.51
C ARG A 95 0.92 12.12 19.19
N GLU A 96 0.09 11.67 20.12
CA GLU A 96 0.23 10.47 20.94
C GLU A 96 0.71 9.25 20.14
N LYS A 97 1.65 8.54 20.75
CA LYS A 97 2.26 7.29 20.27
C LYS A 97 1.19 6.32 19.74
N ARG A 98 1.10 6.15 18.43
CA ARG A 98 0.71 4.86 17.83
C ARG A 98 1.89 4.29 17.07
N THR A 99 2.57 3.39 17.75
CA THR A 99 3.52 2.42 17.19
C THR A 99 2.82 1.57 16.15
N HIS A 100 3.31 1.59 14.90
CA HIS A 100 3.60 0.39 14.09
C HIS A 100 4.16 0.82 12.72
N PHE A 101 5.48 0.98 12.65
CA PHE A 101 6.23 0.71 11.43
C PHE A 101 7.30 -0.31 11.80
N LYS A 102 6.93 -1.60 11.76
CA LYS A 102 7.90 -2.68 11.74
C LYS A 102 8.24 -2.93 10.28
N ARG A 103 9.49 -2.64 9.92
CA ARG A 103 10.12 -3.16 8.72
C ARG A 103 10.54 -4.59 9.05
N SER A 104 9.80 -5.57 8.54
CA SER A 104 10.29 -6.95 8.47
C SER A 104 11.25 -7.02 7.29
N VAL A 105 12.37 -7.70 7.52
CA VAL A 105 13.54 -7.87 6.63
C VAL A 105 13.13 -8.30 5.23
#